data_AF-A0A7X4D8L8-F1
#
_entry.id   AF-A0A7X4D8L8-F1
#
_cell.length_a   1.000
_cell.length_b   1.000
_cell.length_c   1.000
_cell.angle_alpha   90.00
_cell.angle_beta   90.00
_cell.angle_gamma   90.00
#
_symmetry.space_group_name_H-M   'P 1'
#
loop_
_entity.id
_entity.type
_entity.pdbx_description
1 polymer ?
#
loop_
_entity_poly.entity_id
_entity_poly.type
_entity_poly.pdbx_seq_one_letter_code
_entity_poly.pdbx_strand_id
1 'polypeptide(L)'
;MGVRLPDPGQAHIHGKIVNEDEAMEVAARQFLSAKVPTIFPGPLVLWAWNEKAAKKATAIRHLYETIKESVSPSQQAMLIPMPDYRPKYPKINPEIEINPNHPNLTIWHNKIDACMFVGVHCHQANLSLKIIRGGTYCYTMAMCAQAGHEDAMVSFRDATADKIMRLADWVKKLKGSVEPPKD
;
A
#
# COMPACT_ATOMS: atom_id res chain seq x y z
N MET A 1 20.69 16.30 3.50
CA MET A 1 19.68 16.37 4.58
C MET A 1 18.70 15.22 4.37
N GLY A 2 18.38 14.47 5.43
CA GLY A 2 17.42 13.35 5.36
C GLY A 2 15.98 13.83 5.26
N VAL A 3 15.08 12.90 4.92
CA VAL A 3 13.64 13.15 4.90
C VAL A 3 13.10 13.21 6.34
N ARG A 4 12.34 14.26 6.68
CA ARG A 4 11.66 14.38 7.97
C ARG A 4 10.34 13.60 7.93
N LEU A 5 10.07 12.80 8.97
CA LEU A 5 8.81 12.08 9.10
C LEU A 5 7.67 12.99 9.57
N PRO A 6 6.40 12.72 9.19
CA PRO A 6 5.25 13.56 9.53
C PRO A 6 4.92 13.55 11.03
N ASP A 7 4.41 14.67 11.55
CA ASP A 7 3.82 14.78 12.90
C ASP A 7 2.35 14.29 12.90
N PRO A 8 1.72 13.99 14.05
CA PRO A 8 0.33 13.51 14.08
C PRO A 8 -0.63 14.43 13.32
N GLY A 9 -1.52 13.85 12.49
CA GLY A 9 -2.43 14.59 11.60
C GLY A 9 -1.81 14.97 10.25
N GLN A 10 -0.53 14.71 10.06
CA GLN A 10 0.18 14.91 8.79
C GLN A 10 0.49 13.58 8.11
N ALA A 11 0.80 13.68 6.82
CA ALA A 11 1.24 12.59 5.98
C ALA A 11 2.38 13.07 5.07
N HIS A 12 2.89 12.16 4.24
CA HIS A 12 3.99 12.41 3.34
C HIS A 12 3.59 12.15 1.90
N ILE A 13 3.94 13.08 1.00
CA ILE A 13 3.84 12.93 -0.46
C ILE A 13 5.19 13.33 -1.05
N HIS A 14 5.87 12.40 -1.72
CA HIS A 14 7.16 12.58 -2.38
C HIS A 14 8.23 13.29 -1.52
N GLY A 15 8.27 13.01 -0.23
CA GLY A 15 9.23 13.65 0.68
C GLY A 15 8.75 14.98 1.27
N LYS A 16 7.55 15.46 0.92
CA LYS A 16 6.94 16.69 1.46
C LYS A 16 5.87 16.34 2.50
N ILE A 17 5.91 17.04 3.63
CA ILE A 17 4.88 16.99 4.66
C ILE A 17 3.63 17.72 4.17
N VAL A 18 2.49 17.05 4.27
CA VAL A 18 1.16 17.55 3.88
C VAL A 18 0.12 17.16 4.93
N ASN A 19 -1.09 17.70 4.80
CA ASN A 19 -2.23 17.25 5.61
C ASN A 19 -2.65 15.84 5.21
N GLU A 20 -3.19 15.08 6.18
CA GLU A 20 -3.60 13.70 5.94
C GLU A 20 -4.66 13.57 4.82
N ASP A 21 -5.63 14.50 4.74
CA ASP A 21 -6.67 14.47 3.70
C ASP A 21 -6.10 14.63 2.28
N GLU A 22 -5.09 15.48 2.11
CA GLU A 22 -4.42 15.66 0.82
C GLU A 22 -3.73 14.36 0.39
N ALA A 23 -3.03 13.70 1.32
CA ALA A 23 -2.41 12.41 1.06
C ALA A 23 -3.44 11.30 0.78
N MET A 24 -4.59 11.32 1.46
CA MET A 24 -5.68 10.36 1.21
C MET A 24 -6.25 10.52 -0.19
N GLU A 25 -6.49 11.76 -0.64
CA GLU A 25 -6.94 12.05 -1.99
C GLU A 25 -5.92 11.53 -3.02
N VAL A 26 -4.63 11.84 -2.83
CA VAL A 26 -3.56 11.39 -3.74
C VAL A 26 -3.44 9.87 -3.77
N ALA A 27 -3.49 9.20 -2.62
CA ALA A 27 -3.46 7.74 -2.56
C ALA A 27 -4.65 7.11 -3.28
N ALA A 28 -5.86 7.66 -3.09
CA ALA A 28 -7.07 7.19 -3.76
C ALA A 28 -7.00 7.41 -5.28
N ARG A 29 -6.54 8.58 -5.74
CA ARG A 29 -6.31 8.86 -7.16
C ARG A 29 -5.32 7.87 -7.76
N GLN A 30 -4.23 7.60 -7.07
CA GLN A 30 -3.21 6.67 -7.54
C GLN A 30 -3.74 5.25 -7.71
N PHE A 31 -4.57 4.77 -6.79
CA PHE A 31 -5.23 3.48 -6.96
C PHE A 31 -6.19 3.45 -8.16
N LEU A 32 -6.96 4.52 -8.36
CA LEU A 32 -7.92 4.61 -9.46
C LEU A 32 -7.25 4.78 -10.83
N SER A 33 -6.05 5.37 -10.89
CA SER A 33 -5.30 5.54 -12.15
C SER A 33 -4.37 4.37 -12.49
N ALA A 34 -4.14 3.44 -11.57
CA ALA A 34 -3.20 2.32 -11.75
C ALA A 34 -3.80 1.16 -12.54
N LYS A 35 -3.05 0.52 -13.42
CA LYS A 35 -3.49 -0.68 -14.16
C LYS A 35 -3.62 -1.89 -13.24
N VAL A 36 -2.73 -2.02 -12.26
CA VAL A 36 -2.73 -3.13 -11.30
C VAL A 36 -2.55 -2.61 -9.86
N PRO A 37 -3.58 -1.94 -9.30
CA PRO A 37 -3.52 -1.41 -7.94
C PRO A 37 -3.48 -2.55 -6.93
N THR A 38 -2.44 -2.60 -6.11
CA THR A 38 -2.19 -3.74 -5.21
C THR A 38 -2.06 -3.33 -3.75
N ILE A 39 -2.68 -4.08 -2.84
CA ILE A 39 -2.45 -3.95 -1.40
C ILE A 39 -1.61 -5.13 -0.92
N PHE A 40 -0.55 -4.83 -0.16
CA PHE A 40 0.30 -5.80 0.51
C PHE A 40 0.06 -5.78 2.04
N PRO A 41 -0.89 -6.57 2.56
CA PRO A 41 -1.05 -6.75 3.99
C PRO A 41 0.13 -7.53 4.59
N GLY A 42 0.70 -7.02 5.66
CA GLY A 42 1.85 -7.62 6.35
C GLY A 42 1.50 -8.49 7.55
N PRO A 43 2.52 -9.10 8.20
CA PRO A 43 2.32 -10.05 9.29
C PRO A 43 1.61 -9.45 10.52
N LEU A 44 1.64 -8.12 10.70
CA LEU A 44 0.99 -7.47 11.84
C LEU A 44 -0.54 -7.47 11.75
N VAL A 45 -1.09 -7.73 10.55
CA VAL A 45 -2.54 -7.70 10.27
C VAL A 45 -3.07 -8.99 9.65
N LEU A 46 -2.20 -9.88 9.15
CA LEU A 46 -2.62 -11.15 8.57
C LEU A 46 -3.09 -12.18 9.60
N TRP A 47 -2.51 -12.15 10.79
CA TRP A 47 -2.84 -13.09 11.85
C TRP A 47 -3.80 -12.42 12.84
N ALA A 48 -4.92 -13.07 13.16
CA ALA A 48 -5.89 -12.56 14.13
C ALA A 48 -5.41 -12.77 15.59
N TRP A 49 -4.17 -12.38 15.89
CA TRP A 49 -3.53 -12.58 17.19
C TRP A 49 -4.07 -11.63 18.27
N ASN A 50 -4.79 -10.58 17.88
CA ASN A 50 -5.57 -9.72 18.77
C ASN A 50 -6.72 -9.02 18.02
N GLU A 51 -7.62 -8.39 18.76
CA GLU A 51 -8.79 -7.68 18.22
C GLU A 51 -8.41 -6.51 17.30
N LYS A 52 -7.32 -5.78 17.60
CA LYS A 52 -6.85 -4.66 16.76
C LYS A 52 -6.38 -5.15 15.39
N ALA A 53 -5.69 -6.29 15.34
CA ALA A 53 -5.25 -6.92 14.10
C ALA A 53 -6.45 -7.39 13.28
N ALA A 54 -7.44 -8.03 13.91
CA ALA A 54 -8.67 -8.44 13.26
C ALA A 54 -9.43 -7.25 12.65
N LYS A 55 -9.62 -6.15 13.41
CA LYS A 55 -10.27 -4.92 12.92
C LYS A 55 -9.53 -4.32 11.72
N LYS A 56 -8.19 -4.27 11.76
CA LYS A 56 -7.38 -3.79 10.63
C LYS A 56 -7.50 -4.72 9.42
N ALA A 57 -7.50 -6.03 9.62
CA ALA A 57 -7.67 -6.99 8.52
C ALA A 57 -9.03 -6.79 7.82
N THR A 58 -10.11 -6.60 8.60
CA THR A 58 -11.44 -6.27 8.06
C THR A 58 -11.41 -4.96 7.26
N ALA A 59 -10.79 -3.92 7.79
CA ALA A 59 -10.68 -2.64 7.09
C ALA A 59 -9.86 -2.73 5.79
N ILE A 60 -8.75 -3.49 5.79
CA ILE A 60 -7.94 -3.73 4.59
C ILE A 60 -8.75 -4.49 3.54
N ARG A 61 -9.51 -5.51 3.96
CA ARG A 61 -10.39 -6.25 3.05
C ARG A 61 -11.46 -5.35 2.46
N HIS A 62 -12.06 -4.47 3.27
CA HIS A 62 -13.03 -3.48 2.79
C HIS A 62 -12.43 -2.50 1.79
N LEU A 63 -11.22 -1.99 2.07
CA LEU A 63 -10.49 -1.10 1.15
C LEU A 63 -10.21 -1.82 -0.18
N TYR A 64 -9.74 -3.07 -0.14
CA TYR A 64 -9.50 -3.86 -1.36
C TYR A 64 -10.76 -4.05 -2.20
N GLU A 65 -11.87 -4.51 -1.61
CA GLU A 65 -13.12 -4.70 -2.35
C GLU A 65 -13.63 -3.36 -2.90
N THR A 66 -13.49 -2.28 -2.13
CA THR A 66 -13.84 -0.93 -2.59
C THR A 66 -13.02 -0.50 -3.82
N ILE A 67 -11.71 -0.74 -3.83
CA ILE A 67 -10.86 -0.45 -5.00
C ILE A 67 -11.31 -1.32 -6.18
N LYS A 68 -11.47 -2.63 -5.97
CA LYS A 68 -11.89 -3.58 -6.99
C LYS A 68 -13.23 -3.21 -7.64
N GLU A 69 -14.19 -2.71 -6.86
CA GLU A 69 -15.49 -2.22 -7.34
C GLU A 69 -15.42 -0.84 -8.01
N SER A 70 -14.35 -0.07 -7.79
CA SER A 70 -14.20 1.31 -8.27
C SER A 70 -13.35 1.43 -9.53
N VAL A 71 -12.53 0.43 -9.84
CA VAL A 71 -11.70 0.36 -11.04
C VAL A 71 -12.47 -0.18 -12.25
N SER A 72 -12.00 0.12 -13.45
CA SER A 72 -12.61 -0.35 -14.70
C SER A 72 -12.26 -1.82 -14.99
N PRO A 73 -12.97 -2.48 -15.93
CA PRO A 73 -12.63 -3.84 -16.37
C PRO A 73 -11.23 -4.01 -16.98
N SER A 74 -10.57 -2.92 -17.41
CA SER A 74 -9.20 -2.96 -17.95
C SER A 74 -8.11 -2.92 -16.86
N GLN A 75 -8.51 -2.74 -15.59
CA GLN A 75 -7.63 -2.73 -14.43
C GLN A 75 -7.78 -4.03 -13.62
N GLN A 76 -6.71 -4.43 -12.93
CA GLN A 76 -6.69 -5.65 -12.13
C GLN A 76 -6.27 -5.32 -10.69
N ALA A 77 -7.23 -5.07 -9.82
CA ALA A 77 -6.95 -4.90 -8.39
C ALA A 77 -6.47 -6.21 -7.76
N MET A 78 -5.40 -6.15 -6.95
CA MET A 78 -4.83 -7.32 -6.28
C MET A 78 -4.69 -7.12 -4.76
N LEU A 79 -4.78 -8.24 -4.02
CA LEU A 79 -4.51 -8.31 -2.59
C LEU A 79 -3.53 -9.45 -2.35
N ILE A 80 -2.24 -9.12 -2.24
CA ILE A 80 -1.17 -10.12 -2.15
C ILE A 80 -0.54 -10.03 -0.76
N PRO A 81 -0.59 -11.07 0.09
CA PRO A 81 -0.03 -11.00 1.43
C PRO A 81 1.50 -10.98 1.46
N MET A 82 2.04 -10.37 2.51
CA MET A 82 3.42 -10.54 2.98
C MET A 82 3.39 -11.35 4.29
N PRO A 83 3.33 -12.70 4.24
CA PRO A 83 3.04 -13.54 5.40
C PRO A 83 4.18 -13.61 6.42
N ASP A 84 5.43 -13.59 5.95
CA ASP A 84 6.63 -13.60 6.78
C ASP A 84 7.80 -12.92 6.05
N TYR A 85 8.95 -12.76 6.73
CA TYR A 85 10.12 -12.05 6.23
C TYR A 85 11.30 -12.96 5.88
N ARG A 86 11.12 -14.28 5.99
CA ARG A 86 12.22 -15.23 5.77
C ARG A 86 12.63 -15.18 4.30
N PRO A 87 13.92 -15.27 3.99
CA PRO A 87 14.36 -15.51 2.61
C PRO A 87 13.77 -16.82 2.11
N LYS A 88 13.04 -16.80 0.99
CA LYS A 88 12.36 -17.97 0.44
C LYS A 88 13.04 -18.55 -0.79
N TYR A 89 14.35 -18.38 -0.96
CA TYR A 89 15.04 -18.93 -2.14
C TYR A 89 15.09 -20.45 -2.14
N PRO A 90 14.92 -21.10 -3.32
CA PRO A 90 14.57 -20.56 -4.65
C PRO A 90 13.05 -20.53 -4.95
N LYS A 91 12.18 -20.63 -3.94
CA LYS A 91 10.78 -21.08 -4.03
C LYS A 91 9.73 -19.97 -3.88
N ILE A 92 10.03 -18.71 -4.22
CA ILE A 92 9.00 -17.67 -4.11
C ILE A 92 7.94 -17.87 -5.20
N ASN A 93 6.66 -17.79 -4.83
CA ASN A 93 5.57 -17.74 -5.79
C ASN A 93 5.02 -16.29 -5.84
N PRO A 94 5.39 -15.50 -6.87
CA PRO A 94 5.03 -14.09 -6.96
C PRO A 94 3.53 -13.84 -7.17
N GLU A 95 2.73 -14.86 -7.51
CA GLU A 95 1.28 -14.70 -7.69
C GLU A 95 0.52 -14.66 -6.36
N ILE A 96 1.08 -15.28 -5.31
CA ILE A 96 0.39 -15.48 -4.03
C ILE A 96 1.03 -14.72 -2.88
N GLU A 97 2.28 -14.30 -2.99
CA GLU A 97 2.98 -13.59 -1.92
C GLU A 97 4.04 -12.62 -2.42
N ILE A 98 4.36 -11.65 -1.56
CA ILE A 98 5.52 -10.77 -1.72
C ILE A 98 6.56 -11.08 -0.64
N ASN A 99 7.83 -11.22 -1.06
CA ASN A 99 8.96 -11.35 -0.15
C ASN A 99 9.67 -10.00 -0.04
N PRO A 100 9.87 -9.47 1.18
CA PRO A 100 10.52 -8.16 1.36
C PRO A 100 11.98 -8.12 0.89
N ASN A 101 12.65 -9.27 0.72
CA ASN A 101 14.03 -9.33 0.23
C ASN A 101 14.13 -9.20 -1.29
N HIS A 102 13.08 -9.59 -2.04
CA HIS A 102 13.00 -9.45 -3.50
C HIS A 102 11.59 -9.05 -3.95
N PRO A 103 11.07 -7.92 -3.45
CA PRO A 103 9.70 -7.50 -3.72
C PRO A 103 9.49 -7.18 -5.20
N ASN A 104 10.55 -6.76 -5.89
CA ASN A 104 10.58 -6.47 -7.31
C ASN A 104 10.13 -7.66 -8.18
N LEU A 105 10.37 -8.91 -7.75
CA LEU A 105 9.92 -10.09 -8.51
C LEU A 105 8.39 -10.16 -8.56
N THR A 106 7.72 -9.94 -7.43
CA THR A 106 6.25 -9.87 -7.36
C THR A 106 5.71 -8.69 -8.17
N ILE A 107 6.38 -7.54 -8.12
CA ILE A 107 6.00 -6.35 -8.89
C ILE A 107 6.11 -6.61 -10.40
N TRP A 108 7.23 -7.17 -10.88
CA TRP A 108 7.45 -7.42 -12.30
C TRP A 108 6.53 -8.51 -12.85
N HIS A 109 6.36 -9.62 -12.12
CA HIS A 109 5.51 -10.73 -12.54
C HIS A 109 4.06 -10.28 -12.77
N ASN A 110 3.52 -9.51 -11.83
CA ASN A 110 2.13 -9.07 -11.85
C ASN A 110 1.94 -7.71 -12.54
N LYS A 111 3.03 -7.08 -13.03
CA LYS A 111 3.03 -5.74 -13.64
C LYS A 111 2.39 -4.67 -12.74
N ILE A 112 2.68 -4.73 -11.44
CA ILE A 112 2.10 -3.83 -10.44
C ILE A 112 2.68 -2.43 -10.61
N ASP A 113 1.82 -1.45 -10.89
CA ASP A 113 2.19 -0.06 -11.14
C ASP A 113 1.78 0.89 -10.00
N ALA A 114 0.95 0.45 -9.07
CA ALA A 114 0.79 1.09 -7.76
C ALA A 114 0.57 0.07 -6.64
N CYS A 115 1.23 0.28 -5.49
CA CYS A 115 1.05 -0.59 -4.35
C CYS A 115 0.97 0.14 -3.01
N MET A 116 0.33 -0.49 -2.02
CA MET A 116 0.29 -0.01 -0.64
C MET A 116 0.63 -1.09 0.37
N PHE A 117 1.61 -0.80 1.23
CA PHE A 117 1.98 -1.64 2.36
C PHE A 117 1.14 -1.29 3.58
N VAL A 118 0.51 -2.28 4.22
CA VAL A 118 -0.28 -2.07 5.44
C VAL A 118 0.05 -3.17 6.46
N GLY A 119 0.46 -2.79 7.68
CA GLY A 119 0.78 -3.78 8.72
C GLY A 119 2.10 -4.53 8.50
N VAL A 120 3.09 -3.88 7.90
CA VAL A 120 4.46 -4.38 7.74
C VAL A 120 5.37 -3.67 8.75
N HIS A 121 6.31 -4.40 9.37
CA HIS A 121 7.28 -3.82 10.29
C HIS A 121 8.18 -2.82 9.57
N CYS A 122 8.50 -1.70 10.22
CA CYS A 122 9.06 -0.55 9.50
C CYS A 122 10.38 -0.81 8.79
N HIS A 123 11.27 -1.60 9.40
CA HIS A 123 12.53 -1.95 8.76
C HIS A 123 12.34 -2.80 7.48
N GLN A 124 11.36 -3.71 7.46
CA GLN A 124 11.05 -4.51 6.27
C GLN A 124 10.32 -3.70 5.21
N ALA A 125 9.41 -2.82 5.63
CA ALA A 125 8.71 -1.91 4.73
C ALA A 125 9.73 -1.01 4.01
N ASN A 126 10.61 -0.31 4.75
CA ASN A 126 11.61 0.58 4.16
C ASN A 126 12.58 -0.17 3.23
N LEU A 127 13.06 -1.36 3.62
CA LEU A 127 13.87 -2.21 2.74
C LEU A 127 13.12 -2.53 1.43
N SER A 128 11.88 -3.01 1.56
CA SER A 128 11.07 -3.38 0.38
C SER A 128 10.82 -2.19 -0.53
N LEU A 129 10.43 -1.05 0.05
CA LEU A 129 10.13 0.19 -0.66
C LEU A 129 11.37 0.71 -1.40
N LYS A 130 12.57 0.64 -0.80
CA LYS A 130 13.82 1.00 -1.48
C LYS A 130 14.08 0.13 -2.71
N ILE A 131 13.90 -1.19 -2.58
CA ILE A 131 14.13 -2.12 -3.70
C ILE A 131 13.10 -1.88 -4.81
N ILE A 132 11.82 -1.71 -4.46
CA ILE A 132 10.76 -1.44 -5.45
C ILE A 132 11.05 -0.12 -6.19
N ARG A 133 11.44 0.93 -5.48
CA ARG A 133 11.74 2.24 -6.09
C ARG A 133 13.01 2.25 -6.92
N GLY A 134 14.02 1.49 -6.51
CA GLY A 134 15.28 1.39 -7.25
C GLY A 134 15.18 0.48 -8.47
N GLY A 135 14.25 -0.48 -8.48
CA GLY A 135 14.16 -1.53 -9.52
C GLY A 135 12.90 -1.52 -10.38
N THR A 136 11.92 -0.67 -10.08
CA THR A 136 10.60 -0.69 -10.77
C THR A 136 10.02 0.73 -10.89
N TYR A 137 8.99 0.88 -11.73
CA TYR A 137 8.21 2.12 -11.83
C TYR A 137 6.96 2.12 -10.92
N CYS A 138 6.82 1.13 -10.04
CA CYS A 138 5.65 1.03 -9.17
C CYS A 138 5.55 2.22 -8.23
N TYR A 139 4.39 2.88 -8.22
CA TYR A 139 4.09 3.93 -7.27
C TYR A 139 3.86 3.32 -5.88
N THR A 140 4.74 3.62 -4.94
CA THR A 140 4.76 2.99 -3.62
C THR A 140 4.06 3.84 -2.56
N MET A 141 3.16 3.22 -1.82
CA MET A 141 2.46 3.83 -0.70
C MET A 141 2.61 2.97 0.55
N ALA A 142 2.48 3.56 1.73
CA ALA A 142 2.51 2.81 2.97
C ALA A 142 1.70 3.44 4.10
N MET A 143 0.93 2.61 4.80
CA MET A 143 0.25 2.96 6.05
C MET A 143 0.98 2.32 7.23
N CYS A 144 1.79 3.12 7.90
CA CYS A 144 2.59 2.72 9.05
C CYS A 144 1.78 2.75 10.34
N ALA A 145 2.00 1.81 11.25
CA ALA A 145 1.37 1.83 12.57
C ALA A 145 1.91 2.94 13.50
N GLN A 146 3.07 3.53 13.19
CA GLN A 146 3.78 4.47 14.06
C GLN A 146 4.14 5.76 13.33
N ALA A 147 5.31 5.85 12.69
CA ALA A 147 5.92 7.13 12.27
C ALA A 147 5.80 7.45 10.77
N GLY A 148 5.36 6.51 9.93
CA GLY A 148 5.45 6.61 8.48
C GLY A 148 6.70 5.94 7.92
N HIS A 149 6.90 6.05 6.61
CA HIS A 149 7.98 5.46 5.82
C HIS A 149 8.55 6.50 4.87
N GLU A 150 9.82 6.88 5.07
CA GLU A 150 10.49 7.87 4.22
C GLU A 150 10.67 7.41 2.77
N ASP A 151 10.72 6.09 2.56
CA ASP A 151 10.95 5.52 1.24
C ASP A 151 9.66 5.44 0.41
N ALA A 152 8.46 5.52 1.00
CA ALA A 152 7.23 5.50 0.20
C ALA A 152 7.03 6.84 -0.55
N MET A 153 6.45 6.79 -1.75
CA MET A 153 5.99 8.02 -2.43
C MET A 153 4.83 8.67 -1.67
N VAL A 154 3.93 7.87 -1.08
CA VAL A 154 2.92 8.38 -0.12
C VAL A 154 3.00 7.60 1.17
N SER A 155 3.10 8.29 2.30
CA SER A 155 3.15 7.63 3.61
C SER A 155 2.22 8.24 4.64
N PHE A 156 1.54 7.37 5.36
CA PHE A 156 0.72 7.71 6.51
C PHE A 156 1.33 7.14 7.78
N ARG A 157 1.18 7.89 8.86
CA ARG A 157 1.50 7.46 10.22
C ARG A 157 0.23 7.01 10.96
N ASP A 158 0.40 6.35 12.10
CA ASP A 158 -0.70 5.93 13.00
C ASP A 158 -1.88 5.25 12.27
N ALA A 159 -1.59 4.20 11.49
CA ALA A 159 -2.58 3.46 10.71
C ALA A 159 -3.57 2.70 11.62
N THR A 160 -4.74 3.28 11.82
CA THR A 160 -5.90 2.68 12.50
C THR A 160 -6.86 2.04 11.49
N ALA A 161 -7.77 1.20 11.96
CA ALA A 161 -8.83 0.64 11.11
C ALA A 161 -9.69 1.77 10.49
N ASP A 162 -10.06 2.78 11.29
CA ASP A 162 -10.85 3.93 10.82
C ASP A 162 -10.14 4.72 9.73
N LYS A 163 -8.81 4.88 9.83
CA LYS A 163 -8.01 5.56 8.81
C LYS A 163 -7.99 4.79 7.49
N ILE A 164 -7.94 3.46 7.55
CA ILE A 164 -8.03 2.59 6.37
C ILE A 164 -9.43 2.67 5.75
N MET A 165 -10.49 2.69 6.58
CA MET A 165 -11.87 2.90 6.12
C MET A 165 -12.06 4.25 5.44
N ARG A 166 -11.49 5.32 6.02
CA ARG A 166 -11.51 6.66 5.43
C ARG A 166 -10.84 6.72 4.06
N LEU A 167 -9.76 5.98 3.84
CA LEU A 167 -9.17 5.85 2.50
C LEU A 167 -10.14 5.16 1.52
N ALA A 168 -10.86 4.14 1.97
CA ALA A 168 -11.89 3.51 1.15
C ALA A 168 -13.01 4.50 0.78
N ASP A 169 -13.41 5.37 1.70
CA ASP A 169 -14.38 6.43 1.42
C ASP A 169 -13.87 7.43 0.38
N TRP A 170 -12.58 7.79 0.45
CA TRP A 170 -11.94 8.62 -0.58
C TRP A 170 -11.92 7.94 -1.96
N VAL A 171 -11.63 6.64 -2.03
CA VAL A 171 -11.71 5.87 -3.27
C VAL A 171 -13.13 5.89 -3.84
N LYS A 172 -14.16 5.65 -3.01
CA LYS A 172 -15.57 5.72 -3.44
C LYS A 172 -15.95 7.11 -3.92
N LYS A 173 -15.55 8.15 -3.19
CA LYS A 173 -15.83 9.55 -3.53
C LYS A 173 -15.26 9.95 -4.89
N LEU A 174 -14.07 9.44 -5.22
CA LEU A 174 -13.38 9.76 -6.47
C LEU A 174 -13.69 8.79 -7.62
N LYS A 175 -14.47 7.74 -7.39
CA LYS A 175 -14.89 6.80 -8.44
C LYS A 175 -15.52 7.56 -9.62
N GLY A 176 -15.01 7.30 -10.82
CA GLY A 176 -15.46 7.96 -12.06
C GLY A 176 -14.92 9.38 -12.29
N SER A 177 -14.21 9.97 -11.32
CA SER A 177 -13.57 11.30 -11.46
C SER A 177 -12.11 11.24 -11.94
N VAL A 178 -11.54 10.04 -12.00
CA VAL A 178 -10.17 9.77 -12.44
C VAL A 178 -10.25 8.97 -13.72
N GLU A 179 -9.57 9.44 -14.78
CA GLU A 179 -9.49 8.68 -16.03
C GLU A 179 -8.71 7.38 -15.80
N PRO A 180 -9.22 6.24 -16.29
CA PRO A 180 -8.50 4.99 -16.21
C PRO A 180 -7.21 5.05 -17.04
N PRO A 181 -6.20 4.21 -16.73
CA PRO A 181 -4.97 4.16 -17.50
C PRO A 181 -5.27 3.80 -18.96
N LYS A 182 -4.62 4.52 -19.88
CA LYS A 182 -4.66 4.21 -21.32
C LYS A 182 -3.82 2.96 -21.58
N ASP A 183 -4.28 2.10 -22.48
CA ASP A 183 -3.60 0.86 -22.85
C ASP A 183 -2.26 1.07 -23.57
#